data_AF-A0A135WJ45-F1
#
_entry.id   AF-A0A135WJ45-F1
#
_cell.length_a   1.000
_cell.length_b   1.000
_cell.length_c   1.000
_cell.angle_alpha   90.00
_cell.angle_beta   90.00
_cell.angle_gamma   90.00
#
_symmetry.space_group_name_H-M   'P 1'
#
loop_
_entity.id
_entity.type
_entity.pdbx_description
1 polymer ?
#
loop_
_entity_poly.entity_id
_entity_poly.type
_entity_poly.pdbx_seq_one_letter_code
_entity_poly.pdbx_strand_id
1 'polypeptide(L)'
;MKLDINTGEVISLDEAIKFTNSFQEQNPLQPKSFSVGAEKIKAILQQDNCIGVRIYNGYDMDTAHVNLVLVGVNKDGEDITDGVIVERLSPCPPDCPKDSPLIKR
;
A
#
# COMPACT_ATOMS: atom_id res chain seq x y z
N MET A 1 12.48 14.60 -8.74
CA MET A 1 11.09 14.67 -9.23
C MET A 1 10.28 15.31 -8.13
N LYS A 2 9.44 16.30 -8.43
CA LYS A 2 8.57 16.93 -7.42
C LYS A 2 7.32 16.05 -7.26
N LEU A 3 6.87 15.82 -6.02
CA LEU A 3 5.61 15.13 -5.77
C LEU A 3 4.44 16.04 -6.13
N ASP A 4 3.45 15.49 -6.82
CA ASP A 4 2.19 16.12 -7.19
C ASP A 4 1.06 15.09 -7.31
N ILE A 5 -0.16 15.56 -7.59
CA ILE A 5 -1.37 14.71 -7.69
C ILE A 5 -1.30 13.62 -8.77
N ASN A 6 -0.36 13.71 -9.71
CA ASN A 6 -0.13 12.74 -10.78
C ASN A 6 1.11 11.87 -10.54
N THR A 7 1.72 11.91 -9.34
CA THR A 7 2.89 11.06 -9.04
C THR A 7 2.52 9.58 -9.11
N GLY A 8 3.25 8.84 -9.95
CA GLY A 8 3.03 7.42 -10.23
C GLY A 8 2.87 7.18 -11.73
N GLU A 9 2.66 5.93 -12.11
CA GLU A 9 2.41 5.54 -13.50
C GLU A 9 1.36 4.43 -13.55
N VAL A 10 0.47 4.51 -14.55
CA VAL A 10 -0.49 3.45 -14.85
C VAL A 10 0.21 2.39 -15.70
N ILE A 11 0.37 1.18 -15.15
CA ILE A 11 1.03 0.06 -15.82
C ILE A 11 0.02 -0.95 -16.40
N SER A 12 0.48 -1.80 -17.31
CA SER A 12 -0.32 -2.91 -17.84
C SER A 12 -0.51 -4.05 -16.81
N LEU A 13 -1.51 -4.91 -17.03
CA LEU A 13 -1.72 -6.10 -16.20
C LEU A 13 -0.53 -7.07 -16.27
N ASP A 14 0.07 -7.24 -17.44
CA ASP A 14 1.23 -8.14 -17.62
C ASP A 14 2.46 -7.65 -16.83
N GLU A 15 2.68 -6.34 -16.77
CA GLU A 15 3.73 -5.76 -15.93
C GLU A 15 3.42 -5.94 -14.44
N ALA A 16 2.16 -5.72 -14.03
CA ALA A 16 1.74 -5.95 -12.66
C ALA A 16 1.96 -7.42 -12.23
N ILE A 17 1.58 -8.39 -13.08
CA ILE A 17 1.81 -9.83 -12.84
C ILE A 17 3.31 -10.12 -12.67
N LYS A 18 4.16 -9.58 -13.55
CA LYS A 18 5.62 -9.77 -13.46
C LYS A 18 6.15 -9.27 -12.12
N PHE A 19 5.79 -8.03 -11.74
CA PHE A 19 6.28 -7.44 -10.50
C PHE A 19 5.79 -8.19 -9.25
N THR A 20 4.50 -8.51 -9.17
CA THR A 20 3.96 -9.18 -7.97
C THR A 20 4.48 -10.60 -7.85
N ASN A 21 4.62 -11.35 -8.96
CA ASN A 21 5.12 -12.72 -8.91
C ASN A 21 6.62 -12.77 -8.58
N SER A 22 7.44 -11.90 -9.15
CA SER A 22 8.86 -11.81 -8.80
C SER A 22 9.07 -11.45 -7.33
N PHE A 23 8.26 -10.54 -6.78
CA PHE A 23 8.32 -10.22 -5.35
C PHE A 23 7.99 -11.44 -4.48
N GLN A 24 6.91 -12.17 -4.80
CA GLN A 24 6.50 -13.38 -4.06
C GLN A 24 7.54 -14.50 -4.13
N GLU A 25 8.25 -14.63 -5.26
CA GLU A 25 9.34 -15.60 -5.41
C GLU A 25 10.55 -15.28 -4.52
N GLN A 26 10.94 -14.00 -4.48
CA GLN A 26 12.10 -13.57 -3.70
C GLN A 26 11.79 -13.45 -2.20
N ASN A 27 10.51 -13.31 -1.84
CA ASN A 27 10.05 -13.06 -0.49
C ASN A 27 8.94 -14.03 -0.06
N PRO A 28 9.20 -15.35 -0.03
CA PRO A 28 8.15 -16.36 0.16
C PRO A 28 7.45 -16.31 1.53
N LEU A 29 8.05 -15.63 2.51
CA LEU A 29 7.50 -15.47 3.86
C LEU A 29 6.81 -14.11 4.08
N GLN A 30 6.84 -13.21 3.10
CA GLN A 30 6.20 -11.91 3.19
C GLN A 30 4.73 -12.00 2.70
N PRO A 31 3.85 -11.11 3.20
CA PRO A 31 2.51 -10.96 2.64
C PRO A 31 2.59 -10.64 1.15
N LYS A 32 1.75 -11.34 0.37
CA LYS A 32 1.66 -11.22 -1.09
C LYS A 32 0.94 -9.93 -1.50
N SER A 33 0.01 -9.46 -0.67
CA SER A 33 -0.73 -8.22 -0.84
C SER A 33 -1.36 -7.77 0.47
N PHE A 34 -1.86 -6.52 0.48
CA PHE A 34 -2.65 -5.95 1.56
C PHE A 34 -3.90 -5.29 0.97
N SER A 35 -5.04 -5.44 1.65
CA SER A 35 -6.30 -4.82 1.29
C SER A 35 -6.71 -3.77 2.31
N VAL A 36 -7.24 -2.64 1.83
CA VAL A 36 -7.68 -1.50 2.65
C VAL A 36 -9.07 -1.05 2.19
N GLY A 37 -9.92 -0.69 3.15
CA GLY A 37 -11.27 -0.22 2.85
C GLY A 37 -11.26 1.14 2.15
N ALA A 38 -12.12 1.30 1.14
CA ALA A 38 -12.21 2.54 0.35
C ALA A 38 -12.44 3.80 1.22
N GLU A 39 -13.24 3.69 2.28
CA GLU A 39 -13.50 4.81 3.20
C GLU A 39 -12.25 5.23 3.97
N LYS A 40 -11.31 4.32 4.26
CA LYS A 40 -10.04 4.67 4.91
C LYS A 40 -9.11 5.40 3.95
N ILE A 41 -9.05 5.00 2.69
CA ILE A 41 -8.32 5.72 1.64
C ILE A 41 -8.90 7.12 1.43
N LYS A 42 -10.23 7.24 1.31
CA LYS A 42 -10.90 8.55 1.20
C LYS A 42 -10.58 9.44 2.40
N ALA A 43 -10.61 8.90 3.62
CA ALA A 43 -10.30 9.67 4.81
C ALA A 43 -8.86 10.24 4.79
N ILE A 44 -7.87 9.51 4.24
CA ILE A 44 -6.52 10.05 4.05
C ILE A 44 -6.52 11.18 3.01
N LEU A 45 -7.17 10.95 1.86
CA LEU A 45 -7.16 11.89 0.73
C LEU A 45 -7.97 13.16 0.97
N GLN A 46 -8.95 13.13 1.87
CA GLN A 46 -9.80 14.26 2.22
C GLN A 46 -9.18 15.21 3.27
N GLN A 47 -7.99 14.89 3.78
CA GLN A 47 -7.27 15.79 4.68
C GLN A 47 -6.86 17.07 3.96
N ASP A 48 -6.80 18.17 4.71
CA ASP A 48 -6.42 19.47 4.16
C ASP A 48 -5.04 19.39 3.48
N ASN A 49 -4.96 19.94 2.27
CA ASN A 49 -3.73 20.02 1.48
C ASN A 49 -3.11 18.67 1.08
N CYS A 50 -3.85 17.56 1.20
CA CYS A 50 -3.40 16.24 0.77
C CYS A 50 -3.39 16.11 -0.76
N ILE A 51 -2.25 15.69 -1.33
CA ILE A 51 -2.06 15.49 -2.77
C ILE A 51 -1.83 14.02 -3.13
N GLY A 52 -1.75 13.12 -2.15
CA GLY A 52 -1.48 11.70 -2.38
C GLY A 52 -1.27 10.92 -1.08
N VAL A 53 -0.90 9.65 -1.22
CA VAL A 53 -0.63 8.74 -0.10
C VAL A 53 0.79 8.21 -0.19
N ARG A 54 1.52 8.27 0.91
CA ARG A 54 2.80 7.58 1.09
C ARG A 54 2.53 6.26 1.80
N ILE A 55 3.22 5.21 1.35
CA ILE A 55 3.11 3.86 1.89
C ILE A 55 4.47 3.48 2.47
N TYR A 56 4.51 3.21 3.76
CA TYR A 56 5.68 2.72 4.47
C TYR A 56 5.55 1.23 4.76
N ASN A 57 6.64 0.48 4.61
CA ASN A 57 6.75 -0.85 5.19
C ASN A 57 6.97 -0.70 6.70
N GLY A 58 6.12 -1.34 7.50
CA GLY A 58 6.28 -1.43 8.94
C GLY A 58 6.52 -2.87 9.39
N TYR A 59 6.94 -3.01 10.64
CA TYR A 59 7.08 -4.28 11.31
C TYR A 59 6.57 -4.14 12.74
N ASP A 60 5.52 -4.90 13.06
CA ASP A 60 4.95 -4.98 14.39
C ASP A 60 5.78 -5.97 15.21
N MET A 61 6.52 -5.46 16.20
CA MET A 61 7.36 -6.27 17.09
C MET A 61 6.54 -7.18 18.02
N ASP A 62 5.29 -6.83 18.31
CA ASP A 62 4.42 -7.58 19.21
C ASP A 62 3.81 -8.78 18.48
N THR A 63 3.45 -8.61 17.21
CA THR A 63 2.89 -9.70 16.38
C THR A 63 3.92 -10.38 15.48
N ALA A 64 5.15 -9.87 15.43
CA ALA A 64 6.22 -10.29 14.52
C ALA A 64 5.82 -10.25 13.03
N HIS A 65 4.92 -9.34 12.65
CA HIS A 65 4.38 -9.25 11.29
C HIS A 65 4.78 -7.96 10.60
N VAL A 66 5.15 -8.08 9.33
CA VAL A 66 5.25 -6.97 8.39
C VAL A 66 3.88 -6.42 8.04
N ASN A 67 3.79 -5.10 7.93
CA ASN A 67 2.56 -4.39 7.63
C ASN A 67 2.83 -3.14 6.78
N LEU A 68 1.78 -2.40 6.42
CA LEU A 68 1.89 -1.18 5.63
C LEU A 68 1.22 -0.01 6.36
N VAL A 69 1.96 1.07 6.55
CA VAL A 69 1.44 2.32 7.12
C VAL A 69 1.17 3.30 5.99
N LEU A 70 -0.07 3.75 5.86
CA LEU A 70 -0.52 4.70 4.84
C LEU A 70 -0.69 6.08 5.48
N VAL A 71 -0.02 7.09 4.91
CA VAL A 71 0.01 8.47 5.42
C VAL A 71 -0.28 9.44 4.27
N GLY A 72 -1.03 10.51 4.54
CA GLY A 72 -1.27 11.57 3.55
C GLY A 72 0.01 12.36 3.25
N VAL A 73 0.19 12.79 2.01
CA VAL A 73 1.31 13.66 1.59
C VAL A 73 0.76 15.02 1.23
N ASN A 74 1.37 16.09 1.74
CA ASN A 74 0.95 17.46 1.45
C ASN A 74 1.64 18.03 0.20
N LYS A 75 1.21 19.22 -0.27
CA LYS A 75 1.77 19.88 -1.48
C LYS A 75 3.29 20.14 -1.44
N ASP A 76 3.87 20.18 -0.25
CA ASP A 76 5.30 20.41 -0.04
C ASP A 76 6.09 19.08 -0.07
N GLY A 77 5.38 17.96 -0.19
CA GLY A 77 5.94 16.61 -0.23
C GLY A 77 6.13 15.99 1.16
N GLU A 78 5.68 16.66 2.21
CA GLU A 78 5.81 16.22 3.61
C GLU A 78 4.61 15.39 4.05
N ASP A 79 4.83 14.56 5.07
CA ASP A 79 3.79 13.68 5.62
C ASP A 79 2.82 14.46 6.51
N ILE A 80 1.53 14.15 6.39
CA ILE A 80 0.46 14.67 7.26
C ILE A 80 0.33 13.74 8.46
N THR A 81 1.20 13.92 9.47
CA THR A 81 1.25 13.05 10.66
C THR A 81 0.22 13.38 11.74
N ASP A 82 -0.30 14.61 11.74
CA ASP A 82 -1.28 15.09 12.72
C ASP A 82 -2.72 14.75 12.36
N GLY A 83 -2.93 13.93 11.32
CA GLY A 83 -4.24 13.59 10.81
C GLY A 83 -4.49 12.08 10.72
N VAL A 84 -5.20 11.66 9.67
CA VAL A 84 -5.57 10.27 9.45
C VAL A 84 -4.36 9.47 8.97
N ILE A 85 -3.96 8.50 9.79
CA ILE A 85 -2.99 7.46 9.48
C ILE A 85 -3.71 6.11 9.49
N VAL A 86 -3.49 5.30 8.45
CA VAL A 86 -4.14 4.00 8.32
C VAL A 86 -3.10 2.88 8.36
N GLU A 87 -3.38 1.90 9.20
CA GLU A 87 -2.67 0.62 9.34
C GLU A 87 -3.75 -0.45 9.62
N ARG A 88 -3.33 -1.69 9.86
CA ARG A 88 -4.09 -2.92 10.12
C ARG A 88 -4.90 -3.29 8.91
N LEU A 89 -4.22 -3.23 7.77
CA LEU A 89 -4.73 -3.72 6.49
C LEU A 89 -4.93 -5.22 6.59
N SER A 90 -5.81 -5.76 5.74
CA SER A 90 -6.05 -7.20 5.66
C SER A 90 -4.97 -7.82 4.75
N PRO A 91 -4.03 -8.62 5.31
CA PRO A 91 -2.93 -9.19 4.54
C PRO A 91 -3.36 -10.47 3.83
N CYS A 92 -2.69 -10.79 2.73
CA CYS A 92 -2.74 -12.10 2.07
C CYS A 92 -1.39 -12.81 2.25
N PRO A 93 -1.34 -13.98 2.90
CA PRO A 93 -2.39 -14.67 3.67
C PRO A 93 -2.79 -13.96 4.99
N PRO A 94 -3.99 -14.23 5.55
CA PRO A 94 -4.96 -15.24 5.11
C PRO A 94 -5.96 -14.77 4.04
N ASP A 95 -6.16 -13.47 3.89
CA ASP A 95 -7.26 -12.91 3.11
C ASP A 95 -6.85 -12.68 1.64
N CYS A 96 -6.61 -13.77 0.93
CA CYS A 96 -6.17 -13.73 -0.46
C CYS A 96 -7.36 -13.71 -1.45
N PRO A 97 -7.24 -12.98 -2.59
CA PRO A 97 -8.18 -13.13 -3.68
C PRO A 97 -8.08 -14.54 -4.27
N LYS A 98 -9.23 -15.17 -4.55
CA LYS A 98 -9.29 -16.56 -5.05
C LYS A 98 -8.76 -16.70 -6.48
N ASP A 99 -9.12 -15.74 -7.33
CA ASP A 99 -8.89 -15.80 -8.79
C ASP A 99 -8.14 -14.57 -9.31
N SER A 100 -7.02 -14.24 -8.66
CA SER A 100 -6.16 -13.15 -9.12
C SER A 100 -4.91 -13.68 -9.82
N PRO A 101 -4.58 -13.23 -11.04
CA PRO A 101 -3.31 -13.55 -11.70
C PRO A 101 -2.10 -12.87 -11.02
N LEU A 102 -2.35 -11.91 -10.12
CA LEU A 102 -1.32 -11.23 -9.35
C LEU A 102 -0.80 -12.08 -8.17
N ILE A 103 -1.52 -13.15 -7.81
CA ILE A 103 -1.10 -14.08 -6.75
C ILE A 103 -0.47 -15.31 -7.42
N LYS A 104 0.82 -15.53 -7.15
CA LYS A 104 1.51 -16.73 -7.59
C LYS A 104 0.95 -17.94 -6.83
N ARG A 105 0.41 -18.88 -7.60
CA ARG A 105 -0.08 -20.19 -7.14
C ARG A 105 1.07 -21.19 -7.07
#